data_AF-A0A1F7LT03-F1
#
_entry.id   AF-A0A1F7LT03-F1
#
_cell.length_a   1.000
_cell.length_b   1.000
_cell.length_c   1.000
_cell.angle_alpha   90.00
_cell.angle_beta   90.00
_cell.angle_gamma   90.00
#
_symmetry.space_group_name_H-M   'P 1'
#
loop_
_entity.id
_entity.type
_entity.pdbx_description
1 polymer ?
#
loop_
_entity_poly.entity_id
_entity_poly.type
_entity_poly.pdbx_seq_one_letter_code
_entity_poly.pdbx_strand_id
1 'polypeptide(L)'
;MGAGEGDGLEGTDVSDPGTAPGIDRLSIDLIRRRLASERLGRHIYLFGPAASSCALARQLADAGAEEGTVVLAEDVAGLHLAVLLRPDLPLRSAARFASIATLALADTLGSGGGPDAVECTMTARGTQYVILGIGAEWDPEHLAAARADRNGFTATFLDHLDRWFGRYEAEGVGALATGRRATGRPTIRELP
;
A
#
# COMPACT_ATOMS: atom_id res chain seq x y z
N MET A 1 62.68 12.37 21.48
CA MET A 1 62.29 13.06 20.23
C MET A 1 62.05 12.00 19.17
N GLY A 2 60.91 12.07 18.47
CA GLY A 2 60.52 11.24 17.32
C GLY A 2 59.91 9.90 17.73
N ALA A 3 58.61 9.83 18.04
CA ALA A 3 57.44 9.81 17.14
C ALA A 3 57.22 8.42 16.52
N GLY A 4 56.06 7.82 16.84
CA GLY A 4 55.56 6.59 16.21
C GLY A 4 54.75 6.92 14.97
N GLU A 5 54.27 5.89 14.29
CA GLU A 5 52.87 5.77 13.85
C GLU A 5 52.71 4.36 13.23
N GLY A 6 51.67 3.64 13.63
CA GLY A 6 51.31 2.37 13.02
C GLY A 6 50.37 2.61 11.86
N ASP A 7 50.65 2.01 10.71
CA ASP A 7 49.78 2.10 9.54
C ASP A 7 48.52 1.26 9.77
N GLY A 8 47.42 1.98 9.94
CA GLY A 8 46.08 1.48 10.12
C GLY A 8 45.48 0.99 8.80
N LEU A 9 44.65 -0.04 8.94
CA LEU A 9 43.75 -0.57 7.93
C LEU A 9 42.78 0.53 7.47
N GLU A 10 42.96 1.06 6.26
CA GLU A 10 41.95 1.91 5.63
C GLU A 10 40.88 1.02 5.00
N GLY A 11 39.92 0.62 5.83
CA GLY A 11 38.64 0.12 5.35
C GLY A 11 37.93 1.26 4.65
N THR A 12 37.74 1.12 3.33
CA THR A 12 36.88 2.00 2.56
C THR A 12 35.45 1.84 3.07
N ASP A 13 35.04 2.79 3.91
CA ASP A 13 33.67 3.03 4.32
C ASP A 13 32.89 3.41 3.06
N VAL A 14 32.25 2.41 2.45
CA VAL A 14 31.26 2.65 1.40
C VAL A 14 30.12 3.37 2.09
N SER A 15 30.15 4.70 2.00
CA SER A 15 29.05 5.55 2.45
C SER A 15 27.77 5.10 1.75
N ASP A 16 26.93 4.40 2.51
CA ASP A 16 25.51 4.24 2.20
C ASP A 16 24.95 5.66 1.95
N PRO A 17 24.37 5.96 0.77
CA PRO A 17 23.81 7.27 0.53
C PRO A 17 22.67 7.49 1.53
N GLY A 18 23.02 8.25 2.58
CA GLY A 18 22.17 8.51 3.73
C GLY A 18 20.78 8.93 3.29
N THR A 19 19.78 8.12 3.66
CA THR A 19 18.37 8.48 3.60
C THR A 19 18.21 9.85 4.26
N ALA A 20 17.62 10.81 3.54
CA ALA A 20 17.39 12.15 4.06
C ALA A 20 16.66 12.08 5.42
N PRO A 21 17.15 12.76 6.47
CA PRO A 21 16.52 12.74 7.78
C PRO A 21 15.15 13.41 7.71
N GLY A 22 14.09 12.68 8.06
CA GLY A 22 12.71 13.21 8.12
C GLY A 22 11.66 12.40 7.37
N ILE A 23 12.07 11.43 6.54
CA ILE A 23 11.15 10.56 5.79
C ILE A 23 10.74 9.36 6.66
N ASP A 24 9.44 9.23 6.96
CA ASP A 24 8.93 8.15 7.81
C ASP A 24 8.99 6.80 7.09
N ARG A 25 9.91 5.91 7.48
CA ARG A 25 10.09 4.58 6.88
C ARG A 25 8.86 3.70 7.10
N LEU A 26 8.64 2.74 6.19
CA LEU A 26 7.58 1.75 6.40
C LEU A 26 7.93 0.85 7.59
N SER A 27 6.95 0.65 8.46
CA SER A 27 7.09 -0.17 9.66
C SER A 27 5.86 -1.04 9.84
N ILE A 28 6.08 -2.36 9.84
CA ILE A 28 5.04 -3.35 10.08
C ILE A 28 4.37 -3.10 11.44
N ASP A 29 5.13 -2.71 12.46
CA ASP A 29 4.58 -2.42 13.80
C ASP A 29 3.68 -1.19 13.81
N LEU A 30 4.07 -0.12 13.11
CA LEU A 30 3.28 1.10 13.02
C LEU A 30 1.99 0.89 12.22
N ILE A 31 2.04 0.07 11.17
CA ILE A 31 0.86 -0.32 10.38
C ILE A 31 -0.07 -1.17 11.22
N ARG A 32 0.44 -2.24 11.85
CA ARG A 32 -0.37 -3.16 12.66
C ARG A 32 -1.07 -2.49 13.83
N ARG A 33 -0.44 -1.49 14.47
CA ARG A 33 -1.07 -0.72 15.56
C ARG A 33 -2.29 0.08 15.13
N ARG A 34 -2.36 0.46 13.85
CA ARG A 34 -3.45 1.26 13.28
C ARG A 34 -4.49 0.41 12.54
N LEU A 35 -4.09 -0.78 12.08
CA LEU A 35 -4.90 -1.67 11.27
C LEU A 35 -6.05 -2.26 12.11
N ALA A 36 -7.29 -1.98 11.70
CA ALA A 36 -8.50 -2.55 12.30
C ALA A 36 -9.04 -3.77 11.52
N SER A 37 -8.62 -3.96 10.27
CA SER A 37 -9.05 -5.04 9.40
C SER A 37 -8.70 -6.42 9.95
N GLU A 38 -9.71 -7.27 10.15
CA GLU A 38 -9.53 -8.67 10.61
C GLU A 38 -9.16 -9.63 9.48
N ARG A 39 -9.46 -9.26 8.23
CA ARG A 39 -9.19 -10.08 7.04
C ARG A 39 -7.83 -9.79 6.42
N LEU A 40 -7.43 -8.53 6.35
CA LEU A 40 -6.25 -8.09 5.62
C LEU A 40 -5.09 -7.78 6.57
N GLY A 41 -3.85 -7.91 6.10
CA GLY A 41 -2.66 -7.49 6.83
C GLY A 41 -2.32 -8.34 8.06
N ARG A 42 -2.91 -9.54 8.18
CA ARG A 42 -2.53 -10.52 9.22
C ARG A 42 -1.08 -11.00 8.99
N HIS A 43 -0.75 -11.28 7.72
CA HIS A 43 0.60 -11.50 7.24
C HIS A 43 1.04 -10.30 6.41
N ILE A 44 2.08 -9.59 6.88
CA ILE A 44 2.68 -8.44 6.18
C ILE A 44 4.14 -8.74 5.93
N TYR A 45 4.56 -8.63 4.68
CA TYR A 45 5.96 -8.72 4.27
C TYR A 45 6.43 -7.34 3.79
N LEU A 46 7.55 -6.87 4.32
CA LEU A 46 8.17 -5.60 3.92
C LEU A 46 9.51 -5.89 3.24
N PHE A 47 9.67 -5.34 2.03
CA PHE A 47 10.87 -5.48 1.21
C PHE A 47 11.50 -4.11 0.94
N GLY A 48 12.81 -4.13 0.68
CA GLY A 48 13.57 -2.94 0.34
C GLY A 48 13.26 -2.39 -1.07
N PRO A 49 13.89 -1.26 -1.43
CA PRO A 49 13.71 -0.61 -2.73
C PRO A 49 14.07 -1.54 -3.90
N ALA A 50 13.44 -1.30 -5.05
CA ALA A 50 13.49 -2.09 -6.30
C ALA A 50 12.70 -3.42 -6.33
N ALA A 51 12.09 -3.85 -5.23
CA ALA A 51 11.23 -5.01 -5.23
C ALA A 51 9.84 -4.70 -5.80
N SER A 52 9.35 -5.50 -6.76
CA SER A 52 7.96 -5.41 -7.22
C SER A 52 7.03 -6.11 -6.24
N SER A 53 6.23 -5.34 -5.48
CA SER A 53 5.24 -5.87 -4.53
C SER A 53 4.30 -6.87 -5.18
N CYS A 54 3.81 -6.59 -6.39
CA CYS A 54 2.95 -7.50 -7.16
C CYS A 54 3.67 -8.79 -7.61
N ALA A 55 4.95 -8.72 -7.98
CA ALA A 55 5.70 -9.92 -8.36
C ALA A 55 5.96 -10.83 -7.16
N LEU A 56 6.32 -10.24 -6.01
CA LEU A 56 6.50 -10.96 -4.76
C LEU A 56 5.17 -11.55 -4.25
N ALA A 57 4.07 -10.79 -4.34
CA ALA A 57 2.74 -11.29 -4.00
C ALA A 57 2.35 -12.49 -4.88
N ARG A 58 2.71 -12.50 -6.18
CA ARG A 58 2.51 -13.67 -7.05
C ARG A 58 3.33 -14.87 -6.59
N GLN A 59 4.59 -14.67 -6.24
CA GLN A 59 5.44 -15.75 -5.73
C GLN A 59 4.88 -16.35 -4.44
N LEU A 60 4.44 -15.50 -3.50
CA LEU A 60 3.78 -15.95 -2.27
C LEU A 60 2.46 -16.66 -2.54
N ALA A 61 1.65 -16.15 -3.47
CA ALA A 61 0.39 -16.79 -3.85
C ALA A 61 0.61 -18.20 -4.42
N ASP A 62 1.62 -18.36 -5.28
CA ASP A 62 2.03 -19.63 -5.88
C ASP A 62 2.62 -20.59 -4.84
N ALA A 63 3.26 -20.06 -3.80
CA ALA A 63 3.72 -20.83 -2.64
C ALA A 63 2.60 -21.19 -1.65
N GLY A 64 1.35 -20.74 -1.89
CA GLY A 64 0.21 -21.08 -1.05
C GLY A 64 -0.06 -20.10 0.10
N ALA A 65 0.50 -18.89 0.07
CA ALA A 65 0.23 -17.87 1.08
C ALA A 65 -1.27 -17.60 1.26
N GLU A 66 -1.67 -17.29 2.48
CA GLU A 66 -3.08 -17.15 2.87
C GLU A 66 -3.72 -15.90 2.26
N GLU A 67 -5.05 -15.91 2.20
CA GLU A 67 -5.83 -14.72 1.87
C GLU A 67 -5.51 -13.56 2.83
N GLY A 68 -5.50 -12.34 2.31
CA GLY A 68 -5.24 -11.14 3.10
C GLY A 68 -3.76 -10.87 3.33
N THR A 69 -2.87 -11.70 2.77
CA THR A 69 -1.42 -11.44 2.79
C THR A 69 -1.12 -10.11 2.08
N VAL A 70 -0.38 -9.23 2.75
CA VAL A 70 0.05 -7.93 2.24
C VAL A 70 1.55 -7.94 2.00
N VAL A 71 1.96 -7.43 0.84
CA VAL A 71 3.36 -7.21 0.49
C VAL A 71 3.58 -5.71 0.30
N LEU A 72 4.58 -5.18 0.99
CA LEU A 72 5.00 -3.80 0.91
C LEU A 72 6.41 -3.75 0.33
N ALA A 73 6.66 -2.79 -0.56
CA ALA A 73 7.99 -2.40 -0.97
C ALA A 73 8.11 -0.88 -0.80
N GLU A 74 9.16 -0.46 -0.09
CA GLU A 74 9.44 0.95 0.16
C GLU A 74 10.31 1.54 -0.95
N ASP A 75 9.95 2.72 -1.43
CA ASP A 75 10.83 3.62 -2.20
C ASP A 75 11.00 4.95 -1.44
N VAL A 76 12.00 5.76 -1.81
CA VAL A 76 12.36 7.02 -1.14
C VAL A 76 11.15 7.97 -1.04
N ALA A 77 10.37 8.08 -2.11
CA ALA A 77 9.17 8.92 -2.18
C ALA A 77 7.91 8.13 -2.58
N GLY A 78 8.01 6.80 -2.57
CA GLY A 78 6.96 5.91 -3.07
C GLY A 78 6.56 4.83 -2.07
N LEU A 79 5.35 4.32 -2.24
CA LEU A 79 4.81 3.15 -1.57
C LEU A 79 4.28 2.20 -2.64
N HIS A 80 4.77 0.97 -2.63
CA HIS A 80 4.18 -0.11 -3.41
C HIS A 80 3.58 -1.15 -2.47
N LEU A 81 2.26 -1.33 -2.55
CA LEU A 81 1.50 -2.30 -1.76
C LEU A 81 0.86 -3.31 -2.71
N ALA A 82 0.83 -4.59 -2.32
CA ALA A 82 0.05 -5.62 -2.98
C ALA A 82 -0.72 -6.45 -1.96
N VAL A 83 -2.01 -6.70 -2.23
CA VAL A 83 -2.89 -7.53 -1.39
C VAL A 83 -3.25 -8.79 -2.16
N LEU A 84 -2.99 -9.95 -1.55
CA LEU A 84 -3.39 -11.26 -2.04
C LEU A 84 -4.79 -11.62 -1.55
N LEU A 85 -5.68 -11.97 -2.47
CA LEU A 85 -7.04 -12.41 -2.20
C LEU A 85 -7.29 -13.78 -2.84
N ARG A 86 -8.09 -14.63 -2.21
CA ARG A 86 -8.44 -15.97 -2.72
C ARG A 86 -9.96 -16.11 -2.83
N PRO A 87 -10.59 -15.33 -3.73
CA PRO A 87 -12.02 -15.34 -3.84
C PRO A 87 -12.53 -16.68 -4.39
N ASP A 88 -13.56 -17.24 -3.75
CA ASP A 88 -14.32 -18.38 -4.26
C ASP A 88 -15.30 -17.92 -5.36
N LEU A 89 -14.79 -17.24 -6.38
CA LEU A 89 -15.58 -16.60 -7.43
C LEU A 89 -14.93 -16.83 -8.80
N PRO A 90 -15.73 -16.99 -9.87
CA PRO A 90 -15.19 -17.10 -11.22
C PRO A 90 -14.47 -15.81 -11.67
N LEU A 91 -13.39 -15.93 -12.45
CA LEU A 91 -12.58 -14.83 -13.03
C LEU A 91 -13.39 -13.66 -13.61
N ARG A 92 -14.53 -13.93 -14.25
CA ARG A 92 -15.42 -12.88 -14.80
C ARG A 92 -15.89 -11.87 -13.74
N SER A 93 -15.85 -12.27 -12.47
CA SER A 93 -16.19 -11.46 -11.31
C SER A 93 -15.01 -10.63 -10.79
N ALA A 94 -13.78 -10.89 -11.26
CA ALA A 94 -12.55 -10.23 -10.79
C ALA A 94 -12.60 -8.70 -11.01
N ALA A 95 -13.23 -8.23 -12.09
CA ALA A 95 -13.40 -6.79 -12.34
C ALA A 95 -14.09 -6.03 -11.19
N ARG A 96 -14.85 -6.72 -10.33
CA ARG A 96 -15.47 -6.12 -9.14
C ARG A 96 -14.44 -5.79 -8.06
N PHE A 97 -13.36 -6.55 -7.97
CA PHE A 97 -12.27 -6.31 -7.02
C PHE A 97 -11.54 -5.01 -7.35
N ALA A 98 -11.33 -4.71 -8.64
CA ALA A 98 -10.83 -3.40 -9.06
C ALA A 98 -11.77 -2.27 -8.63
N SER A 99 -13.09 -2.43 -8.78
CA SER A 99 -14.07 -1.43 -8.30
C SER A 99 -14.02 -1.22 -6.79
N ILE A 100 -13.88 -2.31 -6.02
CA ILE A 100 -13.74 -2.26 -4.57
C ILE A 100 -12.46 -1.52 -4.18
N ALA A 101 -11.33 -1.84 -4.82
CA ALA A 101 -10.05 -1.15 -4.60
C ALA A 101 -10.14 0.35 -4.91
N THR A 102 -10.77 0.74 -6.02
CA THR A 102 -10.95 2.15 -6.38
C THR A 102 -11.79 2.91 -5.35
N LEU A 103 -12.87 2.31 -4.83
CA LEU A 103 -13.70 2.95 -3.80
C LEU A 103 -12.95 3.09 -2.47
N ALA A 104 -12.24 2.04 -2.05
CA ALA A 104 -11.39 2.09 -0.87
C ALA A 104 -10.30 3.15 -0.99
N LEU A 105 -9.69 3.27 -2.18
CA LEU A 105 -8.70 4.31 -2.44
C LEU A 105 -9.33 5.71 -2.38
N ALA A 106 -10.51 5.91 -2.97
CA ALA A 106 -11.21 7.19 -2.92
C ALA A 106 -11.52 7.64 -1.48
N ASP A 107 -11.99 6.73 -0.63
CA ASP A 107 -12.24 7.01 0.79
C ASP A 107 -10.93 7.34 1.54
N THR A 108 -9.84 6.64 1.19
CA THR A 108 -8.52 6.88 1.79
C THR A 108 -7.97 8.25 1.41
N LEU A 109 -8.05 8.63 0.13
CA LEU A 109 -7.58 9.93 -0.36
C LEU A 109 -8.41 11.10 0.19
N GLY A 110 -9.70 10.87 0.48
CA GLY A 110 -10.57 11.87 1.13
C GLY A 110 -10.19 12.23 2.56
N SER A 111 -9.25 11.49 3.19
CA SER A 111 -8.85 11.68 4.59
C SER A 111 -7.77 12.76 4.81
N GLY A 112 -7.22 13.34 3.73
CA GLY A 112 -6.17 14.37 3.76
C GLY A 112 -4.75 13.81 3.94
N GLY A 113 -3.73 14.57 3.50
CA GLY A 113 -2.32 14.13 3.58
C GLY A 113 -1.98 12.93 2.69
N GLY A 114 -2.81 12.66 1.67
CA GLY A 114 -2.62 11.56 0.73
C GLY A 114 -1.50 11.80 -0.28
N PRO A 115 -1.13 10.77 -1.05
CA PRO A 115 -0.17 10.86 -2.15
C PRO A 115 -0.61 11.83 -3.25
N ASP A 116 0.38 12.33 -3.99
CA ASP A 116 0.21 13.22 -5.14
C ASP A 116 -0.23 12.45 -6.39
N ALA A 117 0.20 11.18 -6.52
CA ALA A 117 -0.23 10.28 -7.58
C ALA A 117 -0.49 8.87 -7.02
N VAL A 118 -1.50 8.19 -7.59
CA VAL A 118 -1.80 6.78 -7.26
C VAL A 118 -2.13 5.99 -8.51
N GLU A 119 -1.53 4.80 -8.61
CA GLU A 119 -1.87 3.76 -9.54
C GLU A 119 -2.52 2.57 -8.81
N CYS A 120 -3.59 2.03 -9.38
CA CYS A 120 -4.21 0.79 -8.91
C CYS A 120 -4.18 -0.25 -10.02
N THR A 121 -3.50 -1.36 -9.79
CA THR A 121 -3.39 -2.50 -10.71
C THR A 121 -4.12 -3.71 -10.15
N MET A 122 -4.57 -4.59 -11.04
CA MET A 122 -5.17 -5.86 -10.66
C MET A 122 -4.65 -6.96 -11.57
N THR A 123 -4.22 -8.07 -10.95
CA THR A 123 -3.92 -9.32 -11.64
C THR A 123 -4.81 -10.41 -11.08
N ALA A 124 -5.40 -11.24 -11.94
CA ALA A 124 -6.18 -12.39 -11.52
C ALA A 124 -5.68 -13.65 -12.22
N ARG A 125 -5.55 -14.76 -11.48
CA ARG A 125 -5.16 -16.07 -12.02
C ARG A 125 -6.24 -17.09 -11.69
N GLY A 126 -7.08 -17.40 -12.68
CA GLY A 126 -8.12 -18.42 -12.52
C GLY A 126 -9.01 -18.16 -11.30
N THR A 127 -9.45 -19.25 -10.67
CA THR A 127 -10.09 -19.24 -9.35
C THR A 127 -9.06 -19.35 -8.21
N GLN A 128 -7.77 -19.15 -8.48
CA GLN A 128 -6.72 -19.40 -7.48
C GLN A 128 -6.46 -18.18 -6.60
N TYR A 129 -6.30 -17.01 -7.24
CA TYR A 129 -6.07 -15.76 -6.53
C TYR A 129 -6.31 -14.51 -7.38
N VAL A 130 -6.53 -13.40 -6.69
CA VAL A 130 -6.49 -12.02 -7.20
C VAL A 130 -5.41 -11.26 -6.42
N ILE A 131 -4.61 -10.45 -7.11
CA ILE A 131 -3.66 -9.52 -6.51
C ILE A 131 -4.09 -8.11 -6.90
N LEU A 132 -4.30 -7.28 -5.89
CA LEU A 132 -4.53 -5.85 -6.03
C LEU A 132 -3.25 -5.10 -5.67
N GLY A 133 -2.67 -4.38 -6.62
CA GLY A 133 -1.46 -3.58 -6.43
C GLY A 133 -1.77 -2.10 -6.36
N ILE A 134 -1.19 -1.39 -5.41
CA ILE A 134 -1.24 0.07 -5.28
C ILE A 134 0.17 0.61 -5.37
N GLY A 135 0.41 1.53 -6.31
CA GLY A 135 1.57 2.41 -6.32
C GLY A 135 1.14 3.79 -5.89
N ALA A 136 1.75 4.37 -4.88
CA ALA A 136 1.46 5.71 -4.41
C ALA A 136 2.76 6.51 -4.35
N GLU A 137 2.74 7.73 -4.87
CA GLU A 137 3.90 8.62 -4.98
C GLU A 137 3.59 9.94 -4.30
N TRP A 138 4.58 10.45 -3.57
CA TRP A 138 4.54 11.77 -2.95
C TRP A 138 5.65 12.63 -3.53
N ASP A 139 5.39 13.93 -3.67
CA ASP A 139 6.42 14.91 -3.93
C ASP A 139 7.43 14.89 -2.76
N PRO A 140 8.74 14.77 -3.02
CA PRO A 140 9.76 14.79 -1.98
C PRO A 140 9.70 16.03 -1.08
N GLU A 141 9.32 17.19 -1.63
CA GLU A 141 9.13 18.42 -0.86
C GLU A 141 7.91 18.33 0.06
N HIS A 142 6.80 17.73 -0.41
CA HIS A 142 5.64 17.44 0.45
C HIS A 142 6.00 16.45 1.56
N LEU A 143 6.73 15.40 1.23
CA LEU A 143 7.17 14.37 2.18
C LEU A 143 8.07 14.96 3.27
N ALA A 144 8.95 15.91 2.91
CA ALA A 144 9.85 16.60 3.82
C ALA A 144 9.17 17.73 4.62
N ALA A 145 8.22 18.46 4.01
CA ALA A 145 7.56 19.61 4.62
C ALA A 145 6.37 19.25 5.52
N ALA A 146 5.73 18.09 5.30
CA ALA A 146 4.53 17.68 6.02
C ALA A 146 4.42 16.16 6.15
N ARG A 147 4.45 15.64 7.39
CA ARG A 147 3.63 14.54 7.96
C ARG A 147 3.04 13.47 7.01
N ALA A 148 3.74 13.06 5.96
CA ALA A 148 3.28 12.02 5.06
C ALA A 148 3.34 10.68 5.81
N ASP A 149 2.23 10.31 6.43
CA ASP A 149 2.12 9.08 7.22
C ASP A 149 1.86 7.92 6.25
N ARG A 150 2.91 7.45 5.57
CA ARG A 150 2.82 6.29 4.65
C ARG A 150 2.33 5.03 5.37
N ASN A 151 2.70 4.88 6.64
CA ASN A 151 2.21 3.82 7.53
C ASN A 151 0.71 3.95 7.79
N GLY A 152 0.25 5.16 8.12
CA GLY A 152 -1.16 5.50 8.29
C GLY A 152 -1.98 5.29 7.03
N PHE A 153 -1.51 5.81 5.89
CA PHE A 153 -2.12 5.60 4.58
C PHE A 153 -2.30 4.10 4.28
N THR A 154 -1.26 3.30 4.52
CA THR A 154 -1.31 1.84 4.33
C THR A 154 -2.40 1.20 5.19
N ALA A 155 -2.44 1.49 6.49
CA ALA A 155 -3.44 0.95 7.40
C ALA A 155 -4.86 1.38 7.02
N THR A 156 -5.06 2.68 6.77
CA THR A 156 -6.37 3.24 6.38
C THR A 156 -6.87 2.66 5.06
N PHE A 157 -5.98 2.49 4.07
CA PHE A 157 -6.35 1.84 2.82
C PHE A 157 -6.82 0.40 3.03
N LEU A 158 -6.07 -0.40 3.81
CA LEU A 158 -6.44 -1.78 4.11
C LEU A 158 -7.78 -1.87 4.86
N ASP A 159 -8.03 -0.98 5.82
CA ASP A 159 -9.31 -0.93 6.55
C ASP A 159 -10.48 -0.56 5.63
N HIS A 160 -10.30 0.44 4.76
CA HIS A 160 -11.32 0.78 3.76
C HIS A 160 -11.54 -0.36 2.76
N LEU A 161 -10.48 -1.05 2.36
CA LEU A 161 -10.57 -2.17 1.43
C LEU A 161 -11.38 -3.32 2.03
N ASP A 162 -11.08 -3.71 3.27
CA ASP A 162 -11.82 -4.75 3.99
C ASP A 162 -13.29 -4.35 4.19
N ARG A 163 -13.55 -3.09 4.58
CA ARG A 163 -14.92 -2.57 4.72
C ARG A 163 -15.71 -2.67 3.41
N TRP A 164 -15.11 -2.31 2.28
CA TRP A 164 -15.77 -2.42 0.98
C TRP A 164 -15.97 -3.86 0.54
N PHE A 165 -15.07 -4.78 0.89
CA PHE A 165 -15.30 -6.21 0.71
C PHE A 165 -16.51 -6.70 1.51
N GLY A 166 -16.55 -6.44 2.81
CA GLY A 166 -17.67 -6.84 3.67
C GLY A 166 -19.00 -6.25 3.18
N ARG A 167 -19.00 -5.00 2.71
CA ARG A 167 -20.18 -4.38 2.12
C ARG A 167 -20.62 -5.05 0.82
N TYR A 168 -19.67 -5.34 -0.07
CA TYR A 168 -19.97 -6.05 -1.31
C TYR A 168 -20.49 -7.47 -1.05
N GLU A 169 -19.97 -8.16 -0.04
CA GLU A 169 -20.46 -9.49 0.36
C GLU A 169 -21.89 -9.42 0.93
N ALA A 170 -22.22 -8.38 1.69
CA ALA A 170 -23.55 -8.20 2.28
C ALA A 170 -24.62 -7.69 1.28
N GLU A 171 -24.27 -6.73 0.43
CA GLU A 171 -25.20 -5.97 -0.41
C GLU A 171 -25.04 -6.25 -1.93
N GLY A 172 -24.02 -7.01 -2.32
CA GLY A 172 -23.70 -7.31 -3.71
C GLY A 172 -23.29 -6.09 -4.53
N VAL A 173 -23.56 -6.15 -5.85
CA VAL A 173 -23.16 -5.10 -6.82
C VAL A 173 -23.83 -3.75 -6.53
N GLY A 174 -24.96 -3.74 -5.83
CA GLY A 174 -25.68 -2.53 -5.44
C GLY A 174 -24.82 -1.58 -4.59
N ALA A 175 -24.01 -2.12 -3.67
CA ALA A 175 -23.09 -1.35 -2.85
C ALA A 175 -22.10 -0.53 -3.69
N LEU A 176 -21.51 -1.16 -4.72
CA LEU A 176 -20.50 -0.51 -5.57
C LEU A 176 -21.11 0.61 -6.41
N ALA A 177 -22.33 0.43 -6.89
CA ALA A 177 -23.05 1.47 -7.64
C ALA A 177 -23.44 2.67 -6.75
N THR A 178 -23.77 2.43 -5.49
CA THR A 178 -24.05 3.48 -4.50
C THR A 178 -22.77 4.22 -4.12
N GLY A 179 -21.68 3.49 -3.85
CA GLY A 179 -20.35 4.05 -3.56
C GLY A 179 -19.86 4.98 -4.65
N ARG A 180 -19.86 4.53 -5.90
CA ARG A 180 -19.41 5.35 -7.05
C ARG A 180 -20.20 6.65 -7.21
N ARG A 181 -21.51 6.62 -6.89
CA ARG A 181 -22.36 7.82 -6.94
C ARG A 181 -22.04 8.80 -5.82
N ALA A 182 -21.66 8.29 -4.64
CA ALA A 182 -21.25 9.11 -3.52
C ALA A 182 -19.88 9.78 -3.78
N THR A 183 -18.92 9.05 -4.33
CA THR A 183 -17.58 9.57 -4.66
C THR A 183 -17.58 10.52 -5.87
N GLY A 184 -18.52 10.34 -6.81
CA GLY A 184 -18.63 11.14 -8.03
C GLY A 184 -19.40 12.45 -7.91
N ARG A 185 -19.98 12.80 -6.75
CA ARG A 185 -20.58 14.13 -6.54
C ARG A 185 -19.48 15.10 -6.13
N PRO A 186 -19.09 16.08 -6.98
CA PRO A 186 -18.34 17.21 -6.46
C PRO A 186 -19.21 17.88 -5.41
N THR A 187 -18.67 18.08 -4.22
CA THR A 187 -19.21 19.07 -3.30
C THR A 187 -19.04 20.42 -3.98
N ILE A 188 -20.05 20.86 -4.73
CA ILE A 188 -20.18 22.26 -5.12
C ILE A 188 -20.39 23.00 -3.81
N ARG A 189 -19.28 23.38 -3.19
CA ARG A 189 -19.28 24.26 -2.04
C ARG A 189 -19.52 25.64 -2.64
N GLU A 190 -20.72 26.16 -2.40
CA GLU A 190 -21.12 27.51 -2.76
C GLU A 190 -20.02 28.48 -2.33
N LEU A 191 -19.46 29.20 -3.31
CA LEU A 191 -18.64 30.38 -3.07
C LEU A 191 -19.60 31.56 -2.86
N PRO A 192 -19.31 32.46 -1.90
CA PRO A 192 -20.12 33.66 -1.68
C PRO A 192 -20.06 34.64 -2.84
#